data_AF-A0A3D2WN56-F1
#
_entry.id   AF-A0A3D2WN56-F1
#
_cell.length_a   1.000
_cell.length_b   1.000
_cell.length_c   1.000
_cell.angle_alpha   90.00
_cell.angle_beta   90.00
_cell.angle_gamma   90.00
#
_symmetry.space_group_name_H-M   'P 1'
#
loop_
_entity.id
_entity.type
_entity.pdbx_description
1 polymer ?
#
loop_
_entity_poly.entity_id
_entity_poly.type
_entity_poly.pdbx_seq_one_letter_code
_entity_poly.pdbx_strand_id
1 'polypeptide(L)'
;MWNRFKTWFYQMSSPPHFFEKIKGWIKWSGFIGLTLLVVGIVWGLGIAPADYQQGNSFRIIYIHVPAAGAAMSAYIMLAIWGLIYLVWKIKMVDIFTQALIPFGAVLCAIALLTGGLWGIPTWGIAFVADARILSTALLLFLFIGL
;
A
#
# COMPACT_ATOMS: atom_id res chain seq x y z
N MET A 1 -14.49 -33.43 3.97
CA MET A 1 -13.91 -32.08 4.23
C MET A 1 -12.79 -31.74 3.24
N TRP A 2 -11.80 -32.62 3.03
CA TRP A 2 -10.68 -32.41 2.11
C TRP A 2 -11.05 -32.09 0.65
N ASN A 3 -12.01 -32.82 0.06
CA ASN A 3 -12.44 -32.56 -1.33
C ASN A 3 -13.07 -31.17 -1.49
N ARG A 4 -13.82 -30.72 -0.47
CA ARG A 4 -14.45 -29.39 -0.47
C ARG A 4 -13.40 -28.27 -0.45
N PHE A 5 -12.33 -28.46 0.33
CA PHE A 5 -11.20 -27.54 0.38
C PHE A 5 -10.44 -27.47 -0.96
N LYS A 6 -10.14 -28.62 -1.56
CA LYS A 6 -9.50 -28.68 -2.88
C LYS A 6 -10.32 -27.96 -3.95
N THR A 7 -11.61 -28.26 -4.05
CA THR A 7 -12.50 -27.61 -5.03
C THR A 7 -12.57 -26.11 -4.80
N TRP A 8 -12.64 -25.66 -3.54
CA TRP A 8 -12.60 -24.25 -3.20
C TRP A 8 -11.29 -23.58 -3.66
N PHE A 9 -10.14 -24.19 -3.38
CA PHE A 9 -8.83 -23.66 -3.77
C PHE A 9 -8.72 -23.49 -5.29
N TYR A 10 -9.07 -24.53 -6.06
CA TYR A 10 -9.05 -24.46 -7.53
C TYR A 10 -10.00 -23.40 -8.09
N GLN A 11 -11.20 -23.25 -7.51
CA GLN A 11 -12.12 -22.20 -7.91
C GLN A 11 -11.54 -20.80 -7.66
N MET A 12 -10.91 -20.59 -6.50
CA MET A 12 -10.29 -19.30 -6.15
C MET A 12 -9.03 -19.01 -6.97
N SER A 13 -8.34 -20.04 -7.47
CA SER A 13 -7.22 -19.90 -8.41
C SER A 13 -7.65 -19.66 -9.86
N SER A 14 -8.94 -19.80 -10.18
CA SER A 14 -9.48 -19.54 -11.52
C SER A 14 -10.08 -18.12 -11.60
N PRO A 15 -9.66 -17.27 -12.56
CA PRO A 15 -10.12 -15.88 -12.61
C PRO A 15 -11.64 -15.69 -12.66
N PRO A 16 -12.41 -16.39 -13.53
CA PRO A 16 -13.85 -16.16 -13.64
C PRO A 16 -14.60 -16.45 -12.34
N HIS A 17 -14.36 -17.62 -11.73
CA HIS A 17 -15.04 -18.00 -10.48
C HIS A 17 -14.64 -17.12 -9.30
N PHE A 18 -13.39 -16.63 -9.27
CA PHE A 18 -12.94 -15.69 -8.25
C PHE A 18 -13.71 -14.36 -8.37
N PHE A 19 -13.74 -13.76 -9.56
CA PHE A 19 -14.43 -12.48 -9.78
C PHE A 19 -15.93 -12.59 -9.55
N GLU A 20 -16.58 -13.67 -9.96
CA GLU A 20 -18.01 -13.89 -9.71
C GLU A 20 -18.35 -13.94 -8.22
N LYS A 21 -17.51 -14.59 -7.40
CA LYS A 21 -17.69 -14.65 -5.95
C LYS A 21 -17.45 -13.31 -5.28
N ILE A 22 -16.50 -12.53 -5.77
CA ILE A 22 -16.05 -11.30 -5.12
C ILE A 22 -16.78 -10.04 -5.61
N LYS A 23 -17.50 -10.09 -6.74
CA LYS A 23 -18.17 -8.92 -7.36
C LYS A 23 -19.06 -8.11 -6.41
N GLY A 24 -19.78 -8.78 -5.51
CA GLY A 24 -20.62 -8.11 -4.51
C GLY A 24 -19.78 -7.42 -3.42
N TRP A 25 -18.67 -8.05 -3.03
CA TRP A 25 -17.76 -7.56 -2.01
C TRP A 25 -16.95 -6.36 -2.49
N ILE A 26 -16.63 -6.24 -3.78
CA ILE A 26 -15.84 -5.12 -4.34
C ILE A 26 -16.47 -3.76 -3.99
N LYS A 27 -17.80 -3.63 -4.14
CA LYS A 27 -18.49 -2.36 -3.87
C LYS A 27 -18.42 -2.01 -2.39
N TRP A 28 -18.66 -2.97 -1.51
CA TRP A 28 -18.64 -2.77 -0.07
C TRP A 28 -17.22 -2.52 0.45
N SER A 29 -16.22 -3.25 -0.04
CA SER A 29 -14.82 -3.02 0.35
C SER A 29 -14.33 -1.65 -0.10
N GLY A 30 -14.69 -1.21 -1.31
CA GLY A 30 -14.39 0.13 -1.80
C GLY A 30 -15.05 1.23 -0.96
N PHE A 31 -16.34 1.06 -0.63
CA PHE A 31 -17.08 2.02 0.20
C PHE A 31 -16.51 2.12 1.63
N ILE A 32 -16.26 0.97 2.27
CA ILE A 32 -15.65 0.90 3.61
C ILE A 32 -14.25 1.52 3.57
N GLY A 33 -13.44 1.16 2.59
CA GLY A 33 -12.08 1.69 2.43
C GLY A 33 -12.08 3.22 2.26
N LEU A 34 -12.94 3.75 1.39
CA LEU A 34 -13.07 5.19 1.19
C LEU A 34 -13.54 5.90 2.47
N THR A 35 -14.53 5.33 3.17
CA THR A 35 -15.04 5.90 4.41
C THR A 35 -13.95 5.95 5.49
N LEU A 36 -13.20 4.85 5.67
CA LEU A 36 -12.09 4.80 6.62
C LEU A 36 -10.96 5.77 6.26
N LEU A 37 -10.65 5.92 4.97
CA LEU A 37 -9.66 6.89 4.50
C LEU A 37 -10.09 8.33 4.81
N VAL A 38 -11.34 8.69 4.49
CA VAL A 38 -11.87 10.03 4.76
C VAL A 38 -11.87 10.32 6.26
N VAL A 39 -12.40 9.40 7.07
CA VAL A 39 -12.44 9.55 8.52
C VAL A 39 -11.02 9.66 9.09
N GLY A 40 -10.10 8.80 8.64
CA GLY A 40 -8.71 8.81 9.09
C GLY A 40 -7.98 10.12 8.74
N ILE A 41 -8.19 10.64 7.53
CA ILE A 41 -7.60 11.91 7.09
C ILE A 41 -8.16 13.08 7.90
N VAL A 42 -9.49 13.17 8.05
CA VAL A 42 -10.14 14.24 8.81
C VAL A 42 -9.69 14.21 10.28
N TRP A 43 -9.62 13.02 10.87
CA TRP A 43 -9.21 12.88 12.26
C TRP A 43 -7.72 13.22 12.43
N GLY A 44 -6.85 12.65 11.59
CA GLY A 44 -5.41 12.85 11.67
C GLY A 44 -4.97 14.28 11.39
N LEU A 45 -5.52 14.94 10.36
CA LEU A 45 -5.13 16.29 9.97
C LEU A 45 -5.94 17.40 10.66
N GLY A 46 -7.21 17.17 10.94
CA GLY A 46 -8.11 18.20 11.48
C GLY A 46 -8.18 18.22 13.00
N ILE A 47 -8.25 17.04 13.62
CA ILE A 47 -8.65 16.88 15.02
C ILE A 47 -7.47 16.55 15.94
N ALA A 48 -6.49 15.77 15.46
CA ALA A 48 -5.37 15.33 16.29
C ALA A 48 -4.66 16.52 16.95
N PRO A 49 -4.31 16.46 18.25
CA PRO A 49 -3.65 17.57 18.92
C PRO A 49 -2.30 17.87 18.26
N ALA A 50 -1.88 19.13 18.33
CA ALA A 50 -0.56 19.53 17.88
C ALA A 50 0.52 18.88 18.76
N ASP A 51 1.64 18.48 18.16
CA ASP A 51 2.78 17.97 18.90
C ASP A 51 3.50 19.11 19.65
N TYR A 52 4.10 18.79 20.79
CA TYR A 52 4.79 19.78 21.63
C TYR A 52 6.02 20.40 20.93
N GLN A 53 6.73 19.64 20.08
CA GLN A 53 7.93 20.12 19.39
C GLN A 53 7.63 20.55 17.95
N GLN A 54 6.80 19.80 17.24
CA GLN A 54 6.56 19.99 15.81
C GLN A 54 5.25 20.75 15.50
N GLY A 55 4.44 21.06 16.51
CA GLY A 55 3.18 21.77 16.35
C GLY A 55 2.23 21.03 15.39
N ASN A 56 1.59 21.79 14.49
CA ASN A 56 0.67 21.22 13.50
C ASN A 56 1.37 20.42 12.38
N SER A 57 2.68 20.62 12.18
CA SER A 57 3.45 19.91 11.15
C SER A 57 3.41 18.39 11.36
N PHE A 58 3.44 17.95 12.62
CA PHE A 58 3.39 16.54 13.01
C PHE A 58 2.20 15.78 12.41
N ARG A 59 1.05 16.42 12.21
CA ARG A 59 -0.18 15.76 11.76
C ARG A 59 -0.01 15.03 10.41
N ILE A 60 0.95 15.43 9.59
CA ILE A 60 1.29 14.74 8.34
C ILE A 60 1.72 13.28 8.53
N ILE A 61 2.17 12.90 9.74
CA ILE A 61 2.57 11.53 10.09
C ILE A 61 1.43 10.52 9.85
N TYR A 62 0.18 10.95 10.06
CA TYR A 62 -1.02 10.13 9.87
C TYR A 62 -1.27 9.76 8.40
N ILE A 63 -0.61 10.44 7.46
CA ILE A 63 -0.60 10.08 6.04
C ILE A 63 0.72 9.41 5.70
N HIS A 64 1.84 10.04 6.08
CA HIS A 64 3.18 9.62 5.68
C HIS A 64 3.55 8.22 6.16
N VAL A 65 3.38 7.93 7.44
CA VAL A 65 3.85 6.66 8.03
C VAL A 65 3.04 5.46 7.52
N PRO A 66 1.69 5.51 7.47
CA PRO A 66 0.91 4.44 6.86
C PRO A 66 1.23 4.24 5.38
N ALA A 67 1.43 5.32 4.61
CA ALA A 67 1.80 5.22 3.20
C ALA A 67 3.17 4.53 3.02
N ALA A 68 4.17 4.91 3.80
CA ALA A 68 5.50 4.29 3.77
C ALA A 68 5.44 2.81 4.16
N GLY A 69 4.74 2.48 5.25
CA GLY A 69 4.57 1.12 5.72
C GLY A 69 3.83 0.23 4.71
N ALA A 70 2.76 0.75 4.11
CA ALA A 70 1.97 0.02 3.12
C ALA A 70 2.74 -0.17 1.80
N ALA A 71 3.52 0.81 1.35
CA ALA A 71 4.39 0.68 0.18
C ALA A 71 5.45 -0.42 0.37
N MET A 72 6.16 -0.42 1.51
CA MET A 72 7.13 -1.48 1.83
C MET A 72 6.46 -2.85 1.92
N SER A 73 5.30 -2.95 2.57
CA SER A 73 4.54 -4.19 2.68
C SER A 73 4.09 -4.71 1.31
N ALA A 74 3.63 -3.82 0.43
CA ALA A 74 3.25 -4.17 -0.94
C ALA A 74 4.42 -4.75 -1.72
N TYR A 75 5.63 -4.21 -1.57
CA TYR A 75 6.81 -4.72 -2.24
C TYR A 75 7.23 -6.11 -1.73
N ILE A 76 7.18 -6.33 -0.40
CA ILE A 76 7.41 -7.66 0.19
C ILE A 76 6.37 -8.65 -0.33
N MET A 77 5.10 -8.25 -0.41
CA MET A 77 4.05 -9.07 -0.99
C MET A 77 4.33 -9.39 -2.46
N LEU A 78 4.77 -8.43 -3.28
CA LEU A 78 5.18 -8.69 -4.66
C LEU A 78 6.28 -9.75 -4.75
N ALA A 79 7.29 -9.68 -3.89
CA ALA A 79 8.36 -10.68 -3.87
C ALA A 79 7.83 -12.09 -3.52
N ILE A 80 6.97 -12.20 -2.50
CA ILE A 80 6.35 -13.47 -2.10
C ILE A 80 5.46 -14.03 -3.20
N TRP A 81 4.58 -13.21 -3.77
CA TRP A 81 3.67 -13.61 -4.84
C TRP A 81 4.41 -13.93 -6.13
N GLY A 82 5.46 -13.19 -6.47
CA GLY A 82 6.36 -13.50 -7.58
C GLY A 82 7.00 -14.87 -7.43
N LEU A 83 7.50 -15.21 -6.24
CA LEU A 83 8.03 -16.55 -5.96
C LEU A 83 6.96 -17.64 -6.12
N ILE A 84 5.75 -17.40 -5.59
CA ILE A 84 4.63 -18.35 -5.73
C ILE A 84 4.28 -18.55 -7.21
N TYR A 85 4.24 -17.47 -7.99
CA TYR A 85 3.98 -17.55 -9.42
C TYR A 85 5.07 -18.31 -10.17
N LEU A 86 6.34 -18.11 -9.82
CA LEU A 86 7.45 -18.83 -10.45
C LEU A 86 7.39 -20.34 -10.19
N VAL A 87 7.03 -20.76 -8.98
CA VAL A 87 6.99 -22.18 -8.59
C VAL A 87 5.71 -22.88 -9.07
N TRP A 88 4.53 -22.28 -8.83
CA TRP A 88 3.24 -22.94 -9.07
C TRP A 88 2.49 -22.44 -10.31
N LYS A 89 2.95 -21.38 -10.96
CA LYS A 89 2.36 -20.83 -12.20
C LYS A 89 0.85 -20.54 -12.10
N ILE A 90 0.40 -20.10 -10.92
CA ILE A 90 -1.02 -19.81 -10.64
C ILE A 90 -1.39 -18.48 -11.31
N LYS A 91 -2.27 -18.51 -12.32
CA LYS A 91 -2.68 -17.33 -13.10
C LYS A 91 -3.25 -16.18 -12.25
N MET A 92 -3.98 -16.49 -11.17
CA MET A 92 -4.51 -15.46 -10.28
C MET A 92 -3.42 -14.66 -9.55
N VAL A 93 -2.26 -15.25 -9.31
CA VAL A 93 -1.15 -14.57 -8.65
C VAL A 93 -0.58 -13.48 -9.55
N ASP A 94 -0.46 -13.75 -10.85
CA ASP A 94 -0.04 -12.76 -11.86
C ASP A 94 -0.99 -11.56 -11.92
N ILE A 95 -2.30 -11.81 -11.93
CA ILE A 95 -3.33 -10.75 -11.88
C ILE A 95 -3.19 -9.92 -10.60
N PHE A 96 -2.97 -10.58 -9.45
CA PHE A 96 -2.79 -9.90 -8.18
C PHE A 96 -1.53 -9.03 -8.15
N THR A 97 -0.41 -9.52 -8.66
CA THR A 97 0.84 -8.75 -8.73
C THR A 97 0.69 -7.52 -9.63
N GLN A 98 0.02 -7.65 -10.79
CA GLN A 98 -0.24 -6.52 -11.68
C GLN A 98 -1.12 -5.44 -11.04
N ALA A 99 -2.06 -5.82 -10.18
CA ALA A 99 -2.86 -4.87 -9.42
C ALA A 99 -2.09 -4.20 -8.28
N LEU A 100 -1.14 -4.93 -7.67
CA LEU A 100 -0.40 -4.48 -6.48
C LEU A 100 0.73 -3.50 -6.82
N ILE A 101 1.35 -3.62 -8.01
CA ILE A 101 2.42 -2.71 -8.48
C ILE A 101 1.98 -1.23 -8.47
N PRO A 102 0.91 -0.81 -9.18
CA PRO A 102 0.50 0.60 -9.20
C PRO A 102 0.01 1.08 -7.83
N PHE A 103 -0.61 0.19 -7.04
CA PHE A 103 -1.01 0.51 -5.67
C PHE A 103 0.20 0.85 -4.78
N GLY A 104 1.22 -0.01 -4.80
CA GLY A 104 2.47 0.21 -4.06
C GLY A 104 3.23 1.45 -4.54
N ALA A 105 3.30 1.66 -5.86
CA ALA A 105 3.92 2.83 -6.47
C ALA A 105 3.29 4.15 -5.99
N VAL A 106 1.96 4.24 -6.00
CA VAL A 106 1.23 5.44 -5.55
C VAL A 106 1.49 5.71 -4.07
N LEU A 107 1.45 4.69 -3.21
CA LEU A 107 1.73 4.86 -1.78
C LEU A 107 3.19 5.24 -1.52
N CYS A 108 4.13 4.69 -2.28
CA CYS A 108 5.54 5.03 -2.18
C CYS A 108 5.78 6.50 -2.60
N ALA A 109 5.13 6.94 -3.68
CA ALA A 109 5.18 8.33 -4.12
C ALA A 109 4.55 9.27 -3.08
N ILE A 110 3.39 8.93 -2.51
CA ILE A 110 2.78 9.68 -1.40
C ILE A 110 3.76 9.78 -0.24
N ALA A 111 4.38 8.67 0.17
CA ALA A 111 5.34 8.66 1.27
C ALA A 111 6.53 9.59 1.02
N LEU A 112 7.11 9.58 -0.19
CA LEU A 112 8.21 10.48 -0.56
C LEU A 112 7.78 11.95 -0.54
N LEU A 113 6.63 12.26 -1.15
CA LEU A 113 6.11 13.63 -1.20
C LEU A 113 5.79 14.16 0.20
N THR A 114 5.06 13.40 1.00
CA THR A 114 4.70 13.83 2.36
C THR A 114 5.90 13.85 3.29
N GLY A 115 6.87 12.96 3.09
CA GLY A 115 8.14 12.97 3.84
C GLY A 115 8.95 14.23 3.54
N GLY A 116 9.05 14.62 2.26
CA GLY A 116 9.68 15.86 1.86
C GLY A 116 9.00 17.10 2.41
N LEU A 117 7.67 17.16 2.32
CA LEU A 117 6.88 18.26 2.88
C LEU A 117 7.01 18.36 4.40
N TRP A 118 7.10 17.23 5.10
CA TRP A 118 7.31 17.21 6.55
C TRP A 118 8.72 17.64 6.95
N GLY A 119 9.73 17.34 6.12
CA GLY A 119 11.12 17.66 6.41
C GLY A 119 11.45 19.14 6.39
N ILE A 120 10.79 19.93 5.53
CA ILE A 120 11.01 21.39 5.43
C ILE A 120 10.77 22.10 6.78
N PRO A 121 9.57 22.03 7.40
CA PRO A 121 9.31 22.71 8.67
C PRO A 121 10.01 22.07 9.87
N THR A 122 10.36 20.78 9.79
CA THR A 122 10.90 20.02 10.93
C THR A 122 12.43 20.06 10.99
N TRP A 123 13.10 20.00 9.84
CA TRP A 123 14.56 19.89 9.72
C TRP A 123 15.18 20.93 8.78
N GLY A 124 14.38 21.81 8.18
CA GLY A 124 14.85 22.86 7.28
C GLY A 124 15.21 22.38 5.86
N ILE A 125 15.00 21.09 5.55
CA ILE A 125 15.33 20.49 4.25
C ILE A 125 14.30 19.42 3.88
N ALA A 126 13.86 19.40 2.62
CA ALA A 126 12.89 18.42 2.15
C ALA A 126 13.50 17.01 2.08
N PHE A 127 14.67 16.87 1.45
CA PHE A 127 15.33 15.59 1.27
C PHE A 127 16.81 15.70 1.66
N VAL A 128 17.21 14.90 2.63
CA VAL A 128 18.62 14.62 2.91
C VAL A 128 18.97 13.27 2.27
N ALA A 129 20.16 13.15 1.70
CA ALA A 129 20.61 11.93 1.02
C ALA A 129 21.02 10.84 2.04
N ASP A 130 20.12 10.53 2.98
CA ASP A 130 20.29 9.47 3.97
C ASP A 130 19.74 8.12 3.45
N ALA A 131 20.15 7.02 4.07
CA ALA A 131 19.81 5.67 3.63
C ALA A 131 18.29 5.41 3.55
N ARG A 132 17.48 6.01 4.42
CA ARG A 132 16.00 5.86 4.42
C ARG A 132 15.37 6.57 3.23
N ILE A 133 15.78 7.80 2.93
CA ILE A 133 15.23 8.56 1.80
C ILE A 133 15.66 7.94 0.48
N LEU A 134 16.94 7.58 0.35
CA LEU A 134 17.46 6.93 -0.85
C LEU A 134 16.84 5.54 -1.08
N SER A 135 16.67 4.73 -0.03
CA SER A 135 16.02 3.42 -0.16
C SER A 135 14.53 3.53 -0.51
N THR A 136 13.83 4.54 0.01
CA THR A 136 12.42 4.79 -0.34
C THR A 136 12.30 5.29 -1.78
N ALA A 137 13.22 6.14 -2.25
CA ALA A 137 13.27 6.57 -3.65
C ALA A 137 13.58 5.39 -4.58
N LEU A 138 14.55 4.54 -4.21
CA LEU A 138 14.85 3.31 -4.95
C LEU A 138 13.64 2.38 -5.00
N LEU A 139 12.90 2.24 -3.90
CA LEU A 139 11.67 1.44 -3.84
C LEU A 139 10.64 1.93 -4.86
N LEU A 140 10.46 3.24 -5.02
CA LEU A 140 9.58 3.80 -6.04
C LEU A 140 10.02 3.40 -7.46
N PHE A 141 11.32 3.51 -7.76
CA PHE A 141 11.85 3.08 -9.06
C PHE A 141 11.71 1.58 -9.30
N LEU A 142 11.85 0.76 -8.26
CA LEU A 142 11.60 -0.68 -8.36
C LEU A 142 10.14 -0.97 -8.70
N PHE A 143 9.18 -0.25 -8.11
CA PHE A 143 7.78 -0.38 -8.52
C PHE A 143 7.53 0.07 -9.97
N ILE A 144 8.18 1.14 -10.44
CA ILE A 144 8.00 1.64 -11.82
C ILE A 144 8.67 0.71 -12.84
N GLY A 145 9.74 0.02 -12.46
CA GLY A 145 10.47 -0.90 -13.32
C GLY A 145 9.84 -2.30 -13.46
N LEU A 146 8.85 -2.63 -12.60
CA LEU A 146 8.08 -3.87 -12.63
C LEU A 146 6.82 -3.72 -13.49
#